data_AF-A0A644X8Q1-F1
#
_entry.id   AF-A0A644X8Q1-F1
#
_cell.length_a   1.000
_cell.length_b   1.000
_cell.length_c   1.000
_cell.angle_alpha   90.00
_cell.angle_beta   90.00
_cell.angle_gamma   90.00
#
_symmetry.space_group_name_H-M   'P 1'
#
loop_
_entity.id
_entity.type
_entity.pdbx_description
1 polymer ?
#
loop_
_entity_poly.entity_id
_entity_poly.type
_entity_poly.pdbx_seq_one_letter_code
_entity_poly.pdbx_strand_id
1 'polypeptide(L)'
;MEIKDPFAQENLNEIFKISPVSSERLLSRESSCLEFKESFGWSSLPKYLKTSAAYANTKGGYIVFGIANRPHLLRGLTCENLNSFENMDPEKMSNHFNEHFSPEIKWTIHEFELDGKIFGLLYIYESDDKPIVCIKEVGKELKECDIFYRYRGRTERIKYPELKMILESKRENEQRLWMRHLENIARIGVRETGIFDLHTGSVTGNGGSFLIDESLLSQLSFIKEGEFSEIEGEPVLKLVGTLKPLSGMINGKPVKHIIKSKGIRTSDIVLSMLGQENMPDPKEYIKQICFETTAYLPVYYYIKKSGTALPKIIEMLDGVISRSPTRGKLINRLKTLKTQQLPIPDVNTISANKKREYKKMILERQIDETVDGQNLIYCLQAIRTLQKDEILFNSEYVRELLHIWFNKHYVSAKGQLADNLRRAICWIDEALYWDDCETETEP
;
A
#
# COMPACT_ATOMS: atom_id res chain seq x y z
N MET A 1 -13.69 10.04 21.20
CA MET A 1 -14.28 9.55 22.47
C MET A 1 -13.58 10.30 23.58
N GLU A 2 -14.26 11.09 24.39
CA GLU A 2 -13.63 11.67 25.59
C GLU A 2 -13.06 10.53 26.42
N ILE A 3 -11.74 10.58 26.67
CA ILE A 3 -11.08 9.63 27.57
C ILE A 3 -11.63 9.93 28.96
N LYS A 4 -12.63 9.17 29.38
CA LYS A 4 -13.14 9.25 30.75
C LYS A 4 -12.01 8.84 31.68
N ASP A 5 -11.66 9.74 32.61
CA ASP A 5 -10.69 9.44 33.66
C ASP A 5 -11.18 8.22 34.45
N PRO A 6 -10.47 7.07 34.43
CA PRO A 6 -10.87 5.90 35.18
C PRO A 6 -10.89 6.17 36.68
N PHE A 7 -10.15 7.17 37.17
CA PHE A 7 -10.09 7.53 38.58
C PHE A 7 -11.01 8.70 38.95
N ALA A 8 -11.97 9.04 38.07
CA ALA A 8 -13.02 9.99 38.41
C ALA A 8 -13.72 9.59 39.73
N GLN A 9 -14.10 10.58 40.53
CA GLN A 9 -14.67 10.37 41.87
C GLN A 9 -15.88 9.43 41.86
N GLU A 10 -16.70 9.45 40.81
CA GLU A 10 -17.85 8.55 40.64
C GLU A 10 -17.44 7.07 40.62
N ASN A 11 -16.37 6.73 39.89
CA ASN A 11 -15.84 5.38 39.82
C ASN A 11 -15.25 4.95 41.17
N LEU A 12 -14.50 5.84 41.81
CA LEU A 12 -13.94 5.59 43.14
C LEU A 12 -15.04 5.37 44.18
N ASN A 13 -16.12 6.15 44.14
CA ASN A 13 -17.27 5.98 45.04
C ASN A 13 -17.97 4.62 44.86
N GLU A 14 -18.05 4.12 43.62
CA GLU A 14 -18.62 2.79 43.34
C GLU A 14 -17.66 1.66 43.75
N ILE A 15 -16.35 1.83 43.60
CA ILE A 15 -15.36 0.86 44.08
C ILE A 15 -15.37 0.82 45.62
N PHE A 16 -15.29 1.98 46.27
CA PHE A 16 -15.19 2.15 47.72
C PHE A 16 -16.54 2.36 48.40
N LYS A 17 -17.59 1.66 47.95
CA LYS A 17 -18.92 1.75 48.55
C LYS A 17 -18.92 1.05 49.91
N ILE A 18 -18.93 1.84 50.98
CA ILE A 18 -18.85 1.34 52.36
C ILE A 18 -20.23 0.89 52.88
N SER A 19 -20.25 -0.12 53.74
CA SER A 19 -21.47 -0.57 54.42
C SER A 19 -21.94 0.46 55.47
N PRO A 20 -23.23 0.85 55.47
CA PRO A 20 -23.77 1.75 56.50
C PRO A 20 -23.79 1.12 57.90
N VAL A 21 -23.61 -0.20 58.00
CA VAL A 21 -23.58 -0.95 59.26
C VAL A 21 -22.16 -1.17 59.79
N SER A 22 -21.14 -1.07 58.93
CA SER A 22 -19.73 -1.28 59.30
C SER A 22 -18.84 -0.47 58.37
N SER A 23 -18.27 0.61 58.91
CA SER A 23 -17.40 1.54 58.17
C SER A 23 -16.13 0.90 57.63
N GLU A 24 -15.72 -0.25 58.16
CA GLU A 24 -14.53 -0.97 57.71
C GLU A 24 -14.79 -1.96 56.56
N ARG A 25 -16.05 -2.14 56.14
CA ARG A 25 -16.45 -3.17 55.19
C ARG A 25 -16.97 -2.58 53.88
N LEU A 26 -16.41 -3.10 52.78
CA LEU A 26 -16.86 -2.80 51.43
C LEU A 26 -18.14 -3.56 51.07
N LEU A 27 -19.12 -2.87 50.49
CA LEU A 27 -20.31 -3.48 49.87
C LEU A 27 -20.04 -3.96 48.45
N SER A 28 -19.11 -3.31 47.75
CA SER A 28 -18.75 -3.66 46.38
C SER A 28 -18.18 -5.08 46.34
N ARG A 29 -18.45 -5.78 45.23
CA ARG A 29 -18.06 -7.16 45.03
C ARG A 29 -17.14 -7.28 43.84
N GLU A 30 -16.25 -8.27 43.88
CA GLU A 30 -15.47 -8.64 42.71
C GLU A 30 -16.39 -8.92 41.53
N SER A 31 -15.99 -8.43 40.36
CA SER A 31 -16.81 -8.45 39.17
C SER A 31 -15.97 -8.81 37.94
N SER A 32 -16.57 -8.72 36.76
CA SER A 32 -15.84 -8.84 35.50
C SER A 32 -14.86 -7.70 35.25
N CYS A 33 -14.92 -6.60 36.01
CA CYS A 33 -14.08 -5.41 35.85
C CYS A 33 -13.42 -4.97 37.16
N LEU A 34 -13.54 -5.74 38.25
CA LEU A 34 -13.00 -5.38 39.57
C LEU A 34 -12.48 -6.63 40.29
N GLU A 35 -11.23 -6.58 40.75
CA GLU A 35 -10.57 -7.62 41.53
C GLU A 35 -9.89 -7.01 42.75
N PHE A 36 -10.04 -7.67 43.91
CA PHE A 36 -9.48 -7.20 45.17
C PHE A 36 -8.24 -8.01 45.56
N LYS A 37 -7.23 -7.31 46.07
CA LYS A 37 -6.01 -7.89 46.63
C LYS A 37 -5.71 -7.23 47.97
N GLU A 38 -5.24 -8.04 48.91
CA GLU A 38 -4.86 -7.54 50.22
C GLU A 38 -3.50 -6.83 50.16
N SER A 39 -2.55 -7.37 49.41
CA SER A 39 -1.20 -6.84 49.26
C SER A 39 -0.74 -6.78 47.80
N PHE A 40 0.15 -5.83 47.55
CA PHE A 40 0.94 -5.75 46.33
C PHE A 40 2.31 -6.41 46.56
N GLY A 41 2.78 -7.21 45.61
CA GLY A 41 4.12 -7.80 45.69
C GLY A 41 4.58 -8.48 44.40
N TRP A 42 5.86 -8.27 44.07
CA TRP A 42 6.50 -8.78 42.84
C TRP A 42 6.46 -10.30 42.69
N SER A 43 6.40 -11.05 43.80
CA SER A 43 6.28 -12.51 43.78
C SER A 43 4.95 -13.01 43.17
N SER A 44 3.92 -12.18 43.18
CA SER A 44 2.61 -12.49 42.59
C SER A 44 2.40 -11.84 41.22
N LEU A 45 3.45 -11.22 40.65
CA LEU A 45 3.40 -10.54 39.37
C LEU A 45 2.77 -11.37 38.24
N PRO A 46 3.12 -12.67 38.04
CA PRO A 46 2.51 -13.47 36.98
C PRO A 46 0.98 -13.58 37.09
N LYS A 47 0.43 -13.54 38.30
CA LYS A 47 -1.03 -13.55 38.52
C LYS A 47 -1.67 -12.23 38.16
N TYR A 48 -1.02 -11.11 38.49
CA TYR A 48 -1.49 -9.78 38.11
C TYR A 48 -1.46 -9.62 36.59
N LEU A 49 -0.34 -9.97 35.96
CA LEU A 49 -0.16 -10.00 34.51
C LEU A 49 -1.29 -10.77 33.80
N LYS A 50 -1.61 -11.97 34.29
CA LYS A 50 -2.71 -12.80 33.77
C LYS A 50 -4.08 -12.11 33.87
N THR A 51 -4.40 -11.53 35.03
CA THR A 51 -5.66 -10.79 35.23
C THR A 51 -5.70 -9.54 34.36
N SER A 52 -4.59 -8.83 34.20
CA SER A 52 -4.50 -7.65 33.34
C SER A 52 -4.75 -8.00 31.87
N ALA A 53 -4.13 -9.06 31.35
CA ALA A 53 -4.41 -9.54 29.99
C ALA A 53 -5.89 -9.91 29.80
N ALA A 54 -6.53 -10.50 30.82
CA ALA A 54 -7.95 -10.80 30.79
C ALA A 54 -8.84 -9.55 30.78
N TYR A 55 -8.46 -8.49 31.50
CA TYR A 55 -9.16 -7.21 31.46
C TYR A 55 -9.00 -6.51 30.10
N ALA A 56 -7.79 -6.49 29.56
CA ALA A 56 -7.51 -5.92 28.24
C ALA A 56 -8.31 -6.62 27.12
N ASN A 57 -8.50 -7.94 27.21
CA ASN A 57 -9.34 -8.72 26.29
C ASN A 57 -10.86 -8.54 26.51
N THR A 58 -11.28 -7.91 27.61
CA THR A 58 -12.69 -7.67 27.96
C THR A 58 -13.03 -6.18 27.89
N LYS A 59 -13.47 -5.56 28.99
CA LYS A 59 -13.93 -4.15 29.02
C LYS A 59 -12.99 -3.26 29.85
N GLY A 60 -11.75 -3.69 30.05
CA GLY A 60 -10.88 -3.14 31.07
C GLY A 60 -11.34 -3.47 32.49
N GLY A 61 -10.59 -2.99 33.48
CA GLY A 61 -10.92 -3.24 34.88
C GLY A 61 -9.88 -2.76 35.88
N TYR A 62 -10.24 -2.83 37.16
CA TYR A 62 -9.44 -2.40 38.29
C TYR A 62 -8.93 -3.60 39.09
N ILE A 63 -7.65 -3.56 39.45
CA ILE A 63 -7.07 -4.36 40.52
C ILE A 63 -6.81 -3.41 41.68
N VAL A 64 -7.51 -3.60 42.79
CA VAL A 64 -7.42 -2.72 43.97
C VAL A 64 -6.71 -3.45 45.10
N PHE A 65 -5.62 -2.86 45.58
CA PHE A 65 -4.78 -3.38 46.64
C PHE A 65 -5.13 -2.74 47.99
N GLY A 66 -4.97 -3.49 49.09
CA GLY A 66 -5.32 -3.06 50.45
C GLY A 66 -6.71 -3.53 50.93
N ILE A 67 -7.37 -4.44 50.20
CA ILE A 67 -8.70 -4.97 50.53
C ILE A 67 -8.61 -6.48 50.82
N ALA A 68 -9.00 -6.89 52.02
CA ALA A 68 -8.95 -8.30 52.43
C ALA A 68 -10.05 -9.14 51.75
N ASN A 69 -9.73 -10.33 51.24
CA ASN A 69 -10.64 -11.13 50.39
C ASN A 69 -12.00 -11.48 51.03
N ARG A 70 -12.07 -11.79 52.33
CA ARG A 70 -13.34 -12.02 53.03
C ARG A 70 -13.25 -11.44 54.44
N PRO A 71 -14.16 -10.53 54.86
CA PRO A 71 -15.39 -10.04 54.22
C PRO A 71 -15.25 -8.73 53.39
N HIS A 72 -14.15 -8.51 52.65
CA HIS A 72 -13.81 -7.22 52.01
C HIS A 72 -13.56 -6.09 53.01
N LEU A 73 -12.61 -6.31 53.92
CA LEU A 73 -12.22 -5.30 54.91
C LEU A 73 -11.21 -4.31 54.32
N LEU A 74 -11.43 -3.03 54.59
CA LEU A 74 -10.54 -1.91 54.27
C LEU A 74 -9.33 -1.96 55.20
N ARG A 75 -8.25 -2.63 54.76
CA ARG A 75 -6.99 -2.73 55.51
C ARG A 75 -6.01 -1.62 55.15
N GLY A 76 -6.00 -1.20 53.89
CA GLY A 76 -4.97 -0.35 53.33
C GLY A 76 -3.68 -1.14 53.06
N LEU A 77 -2.76 -0.53 52.32
CA LEU A 77 -1.42 -1.07 52.13
C LEU A 77 -0.57 -0.87 53.41
N THR A 78 0.19 -1.88 53.80
CA THR A 78 1.22 -1.74 54.84
C THR A 78 2.35 -0.85 54.34
N CYS A 79 3.14 -0.23 55.24
CA CYS A 79 4.25 0.65 54.85
C CYS A 79 5.22 0.02 53.83
N GLU A 80 5.54 -1.27 53.97
CA GLU A 80 6.40 -2.00 53.03
C GLU A 80 5.75 -2.17 51.63
N ASN A 81 4.47 -2.51 51.59
CA ASN A 81 3.73 -2.71 50.33
C ASN A 81 3.40 -1.37 49.66
N LEU A 82 3.15 -0.33 50.46
CA LEU A 82 2.94 1.04 50.00
C LEU A 82 4.23 1.57 49.35
N ASN A 83 5.37 1.47 50.05
CA ASN A 83 6.67 1.82 49.46
C ASN A 83 6.95 1.04 48.18
N SER A 84 6.56 -0.24 48.11
CA SER A 84 6.75 -1.05 46.89
C SER A 84 5.83 -0.63 45.74
N PHE A 85 4.65 -0.10 46.04
CA PHE A 85 3.68 0.41 45.07
C PHE A 85 4.06 1.83 44.60
N GLU A 86 4.41 2.72 45.52
CA GLU A 86 4.88 4.09 45.24
C GLU A 86 6.18 4.07 44.41
N ASN A 87 7.13 3.20 44.77
CA ASN A 87 8.38 3.02 44.02
C ASN A 87 8.24 2.02 42.86
N MET A 88 7.01 1.64 42.49
CA MET A 88 6.79 0.79 41.32
C MET A 88 7.16 1.60 40.07
N ASP A 89 8.33 1.28 39.53
CA ASP A 89 8.82 1.86 38.28
C ASP A 89 7.88 1.50 37.11
N PRO A 90 7.17 2.49 36.52
CA PRO A 90 6.25 2.23 35.42
C PRO A 90 6.94 1.64 34.19
N GLU A 91 8.22 1.95 33.97
CA GLU A 91 9.00 1.40 32.87
C GLU A 91 9.23 -0.10 33.07
N LYS A 92 9.57 -0.52 34.29
CA LYS A 92 9.73 -1.95 34.62
C LYS A 92 8.43 -2.72 34.45
N MET A 93 7.31 -2.16 34.93
CA MET A 93 6.00 -2.82 34.81
C MET A 93 5.57 -2.93 33.34
N SER A 94 5.78 -1.88 32.54
CA SER A 94 5.53 -1.91 31.09
C SER A 94 6.44 -2.90 30.36
N ASN A 95 7.73 -2.99 30.72
CA ASN A 95 8.64 -4.00 30.20
C ASN A 95 8.15 -5.41 30.51
N HIS A 96 7.66 -5.66 31.74
CA HIS A 96 7.05 -6.94 32.07
C HIS A 96 5.80 -7.25 31.24
N PHE A 97 4.94 -6.26 30.94
CA PHE A 97 3.82 -6.49 30.03
C PHE A 97 4.29 -6.82 28.62
N ASN A 98 5.20 -6.02 28.05
CA ASN A 98 5.70 -6.18 26.69
C ASN A 98 6.52 -7.46 26.46
N GLU A 99 7.21 -7.95 27.50
CA GLU A 99 7.93 -9.23 27.43
C GLU A 99 6.99 -10.44 27.38
N HIS A 100 5.79 -10.33 27.97
CA HIS A 100 4.89 -11.47 28.18
C HIS A 100 3.65 -11.44 27.31
N PHE A 101 3.25 -10.28 26.81
CA PHE A 101 2.04 -10.12 26.00
C PHE A 101 2.27 -9.28 24.75
N SER A 102 1.46 -9.58 23.74
CA SER A 102 1.31 -8.77 22.54
C SER A 102 -0.16 -8.86 22.07
N PRO A 103 -0.80 -7.77 21.63
CA PRO A 103 -0.34 -6.37 21.57
C PRO A 103 -0.08 -5.70 22.94
N GLU A 104 0.35 -4.44 22.93
CA GLU A 104 0.63 -3.65 24.15
C GLU A 104 -0.61 -3.53 25.05
N ILE A 105 -0.42 -3.75 26.36
CA ILE A 105 -1.46 -3.52 27.36
C ILE A 105 -1.31 -2.10 27.90
N LYS A 106 -2.31 -1.25 27.65
CA LYS A 106 -2.38 0.09 28.25
C LYS A 106 -2.88 -0.02 29.70
N TRP A 107 -2.22 0.69 30.62
CA TRP A 107 -2.56 0.68 32.04
C TRP A 107 -2.22 2.02 32.71
N THR A 108 -2.80 2.25 33.88
CA THR A 108 -2.47 3.40 34.75
C THR A 108 -2.65 3.01 36.22
N ILE A 109 -2.01 3.74 37.12
CA ILE A 109 -2.11 3.54 38.56
C ILE A 109 -2.56 4.81 39.27
N HIS A 110 -3.19 4.61 40.42
CA HIS A 110 -3.58 5.70 41.30
C HIS A 110 -3.53 5.26 42.75
N GLU A 111 -3.18 6.20 43.62
CA GLU A 111 -3.22 6.02 45.07
C GLU A 111 -4.44 6.75 45.60
N PHE A 112 -5.25 6.05 46.39
CA PHE A 112 -6.45 6.60 46.97
C PHE A 112 -6.40 6.50 48.49
N GLU A 113 -6.53 7.64 49.16
CA GLU A 113 -6.60 7.70 50.61
C GLU A 113 -8.07 7.73 51.07
N LEU A 114 -8.41 6.83 51.99
CA LEU A 114 -9.74 6.74 52.60
C LEU A 114 -9.58 6.42 54.09
N ASP A 115 -10.14 7.27 54.96
CA ASP A 115 -10.08 7.14 56.42
C ASP A 115 -8.64 6.92 56.96
N GLY A 116 -7.66 7.65 56.40
CA GLY A 116 -6.24 7.56 56.79
C GLY A 116 -5.54 6.26 56.36
N LYS A 117 -6.18 5.46 55.50
CA LYS A 117 -5.60 4.26 54.87
C LYS A 117 -5.38 4.51 53.39
N ILE A 118 -4.23 4.08 52.87
CA ILE A 118 -3.89 4.24 51.46
C ILE A 118 -4.13 2.94 50.70
N PHE A 119 -4.77 3.05 49.54
CA PHE A 119 -5.10 1.96 48.63
C PHE A 119 -4.43 2.19 47.28
N GLY A 120 -3.85 1.13 46.71
CA GLY A 120 -3.29 1.16 45.37
C GLY A 120 -4.32 0.68 44.36
N LEU A 121 -4.55 1.44 43.29
CA LEU A 121 -5.40 1.06 42.18
C LEU A 121 -4.55 0.88 40.93
N LEU A 122 -4.68 -0.26 40.28
CA LEU A 122 -4.15 -0.52 38.94
C LEU A 122 -5.32 -0.68 37.99
N TYR A 123 -5.47 0.25 37.05
CA TYR A 123 -6.48 0.19 36.01
C TYR A 123 -5.87 -0.29 34.69
N ILE A 124 -6.53 -1.26 34.08
CA ILE A 124 -6.18 -1.80 32.77
C ILE A 124 -7.25 -1.36 31.78
N TYR A 125 -6.83 -0.70 30.70
CA TYR A 125 -7.74 -0.27 29.65
C TYR A 125 -8.19 -1.47 28.79
N GLU A 126 -9.38 -1.38 28.23
CA GLU A 126 -9.79 -2.26 27.14
C GLU A 126 -8.82 -2.09 25.96
N SER A 127 -8.32 -3.20 25.40
CA SER A 127 -7.45 -3.11 24.24
C SER A 127 -8.26 -2.77 22.99
N ASP A 128 -7.76 -1.82 22.21
CA ASP A 128 -8.27 -1.50 20.88
C ASP A 128 -7.89 -2.59 19.86
N ASP A 129 -6.79 -3.31 20.12
CA ASP A 129 -6.28 -4.41 19.30
C ASP A 129 -6.34 -5.73 20.09
N LYS A 130 -7.48 -6.41 19.99
CA LYS A 130 -7.70 -7.72 20.59
C LYS A 130 -7.48 -8.83 19.55
N PRO A 131 -7.04 -10.03 19.97
CA PRO A 131 -6.76 -10.42 21.35
C PRO A 131 -5.33 -10.10 21.79
N ILE A 132 -5.17 -9.77 23.08
CA ILE A 132 -3.91 -9.84 23.81
C ILE A 132 -3.55 -11.31 24.03
N VAL A 133 -2.40 -11.71 23.51
CA VAL A 133 -1.88 -13.08 23.54
C VAL A 133 -0.63 -13.15 24.41
N CYS A 134 -0.50 -14.21 25.20
CA CYS A 134 0.73 -14.49 25.94
C CYS A 134 1.83 -14.98 25.00
N ILE A 135 2.96 -14.29 24.93
CA ILE A 135 4.09 -14.60 24.03
C ILE A 135 5.28 -15.24 24.74
N LYS A 136 5.24 -15.34 26.08
CA LYS A 136 6.33 -15.93 26.88
C LYS A 136 5.77 -16.69 28.08
N GLU A 137 6.25 -17.91 28.28
CA GLU A 137 5.83 -18.76 29.41
C GLU A 137 6.48 -18.30 30.73
N VAL A 138 5.69 -18.27 31.80
CA VAL A 138 6.17 -18.05 33.17
C VAL A 138 5.43 -18.94 34.15
N GLY A 139 6.16 -19.93 34.66
CA GLY A 139 5.68 -20.85 35.68
C GLY A 139 4.40 -21.58 35.24
N LYS A 140 3.42 -21.66 36.14
CA LYS A 140 2.13 -22.31 35.85
C LYS A 140 1.02 -21.33 35.43
N GLU A 141 1.25 -20.04 35.59
CA GLU A 141 0.21 -19.01 35.43
C GLU A 141 0.08 -18.53 34.00
N LEU A 142 1.22 -18.35 33.32
CA LEU A 142 1.31 -17.86 31.95
C LEU A 142 1.92 -18.95 31.08
N LYS A 143 1.22 -19.36 30.02
CA LYS A 143 1.77 -20.24 28.99
C LYS A 143 1.75 -19.52 27.66
N GLU A 144 2.76 -19.77 26.85
CA GLU A 144 2.83 -19.22 25.50
C GLU A 144 1.59 -19.61 24.67
N CYS A 145 1.13 -18.68 23.84
CA CYS A 145 -0.08 -18.74 23.02
C CYS A 145 -1.41 -18.76 23.79
N ASP A 146 -1.42 -18.69 25.13
CA ASP A 146 -2.67 -18.55 25.87
C ASP A 146 -3.26 -17.14 25.68
N ILE A 147 -4.58 -17.10 25.51
CA ILE A 147 -5.38 -15.89 25.57
C ILE A 147 -6.24 -15.98 26.82
N PHE A 148 -6.10 -14.99 27.72
CA PHE A 148 -6.87 -14.94 28.96
C PHE A 148 -8.12 -14.08 28.80
N TYR A 149 -9.20 -14.50 29.45
CA TYR A 149 -10.49 -13.81 29.43
C TYR A 149 -11.15 -13.86 30.80
N ARG A 150 -11.90 -12.80 31.14
CA ARG A 150 -12.55 -12.67 32.45
C ARG A 150 -14.01 -13.14 32.40
N TYR A 151 -14.33 -14.22 33.11
CA TYR A 151 -15.68 -14.76 33.25
C TYR A 151 -16.19 -14.60 34.68
N ARG A 152 -17.16 -13.70 34.91
CA ARG A 152 -17.88 -13.54 36.20
C ARG A 152 -16.96 -13.55 37.45
N GLY A 153 -15.86 -12.80 37.41
CA GLY A 153 -14.90 -12.70 38.52
C GLY A 153 -13.81 -13.78 38.55
N ARG A 154 -13.64 -14.56 37.48
CA ARG A 154 -12.53 -15.51 37.33
C ARG A 154 -11.78 -15.29 36.02
N THR A 155 -10.46 -15.43 36.07
CA THR A 155 -9.60 -15.39 34.90
C THR A 155 -9.35 -16.81 34.41
N GLU A 156 -9.80 -17.10 33.19
CA GLU A 156 -9.63 -18.41 32.55
C GLU A 156 -9.04 -18.22 31.15
N ARG A 157 -8.67 -19.32 30.49
CA ARG A 157 -8.39 -19.31 29.05
C ARG A 157 -9.67 -18.96 28.30
N ILE A 158 -9.54 -18.16 27.25
CA ILE A 158 -10.67 -17.77 26.40
C ILE A 158 -11.34 -19.02 25.82
N LYS A 159 -12.67 -18.99 25.77
CA LYS A 159 -13.48 -20.02 25.11
C LYS A 159 -13.77 -19.58 23.69
N TYR A 160 -14.07 -20.57 22.85
CA TYR A 160 -14.31 -20.36 21.44
C TYR A 160 -15.33 -19.24 21.12
N PRO A 161 -16.47 -19.09 21.82
CA PRO A 161 -17.44 -18.04 21.50
C PRO A 161 -16.86 -16.63 21.60
N GLU A 162 -16.13 -16.33 22.68
CA GLU A 162 -15.52 -15.02 22.88
C GLU A 162 -14.38 -14.77 21.88
N LEU A 163 -13.56 -15.80 21.61
CA LEU A 163 -12.50 -15.68 20.61
C LEU A 163 -13.07 -15.41 19.21
N LYS A 164 -14.12 -16.15 18.82
CA LYS A 164 -14.81 -15.95 17.54
C LYS A 164 -15.36 -14.53 17.42
N MET A 165 -16.02 -14.04 18.47
CA MET A 165 -16.56 -12.68 18.53
C MET A 165 -15.46 -11.62 18.33
N ILE A 166 -14.30 -11.77 18.99
CA ILE A 166 -13.17 -10.85 18.82
C ILE A 166 -12.68 -10.86 17.36
N LEU A 167 -12.49 -12.04 16.77
CA LEU A 167 -12.01 -12.17 15.39
C LEU A 167 -13.02 -11.63 14.36
N GLU A 168 -14.31 -11.83 14.60
CA GLU A 168 -15.39 -11.29 13.78
C GLU A 168 -15.45 -9.77 13.87
N SER A 169 -15.39 -9.21 15.07
CA SER A 169 -15.37 -7.76 15.27
C SER A 169 -14.16 -7.09 14.60
N LYS A 170 -12.97 -7.71 14.68
CA LYS A 170 -11.77 -7.20 13.98
C LYS A 170 -11.96 -7.19 12.46
N ARG A 171 -12.48 -8.29 11.90
CA ARG A 171 -12.78 -8.39 10.47
C ARG A 171 -13.83 -7.38 10.02
N GLU A 172 -14.90 -7.19 10.79
CA GLU A 172 -15.96 -6.25 10.49
C GLU A 172 -15.45 -4.80 10.53
N ASN A 173 -14.57 -4.46 11.47
CA ASN A 173 -13.96 -3.14 11.56
C ASN A 173 -13.06 -2.86 10.34
N GLU A 174 -12.22 -3.82 9.94
CA GLU A 174 -11.41 -3.71 8.71
C GLU A 174 -12.28 -3.58 7.46
N GLN A 175 -13.33 -4.41 7.33
CA GLN A 175 -14.29 -4.33 6.23
C GLN A 175 -14.97 -2.97 6.17
N ARG A 176 -15.37 -2.42 7.31
CA ARG A 176 -16.00 -1.10 7.38
C ARG A 176 -15.04 0.01 6.94
N LEU A 177 -13.77 -0.05 7.33
CA LEU A 177 -12.74 0.89 6.87
C LEU A 177 -12.56 0.80 5.34
N TRP A 178 -12.40 -0.41 4.81
CA TRP A 178 -12.32 -0.62 3.36
C TRP A 178 -13.54 -0.09 2.61
N MET A 179 -14.74 -0.37 3.10
CA MET A 179 -15.98 0.12 2.49
C MET A 179 -16.05 1.65 2.50
N ARG A 180 -15.68 2.31 3.60
CA ARG A 180 -15.60 3.78 3.65
C ARG A 180 -14.61 4.34 2.62
N HIS A 181 -13.44 3.73 2.48
CA HIS A 181 -12.48 4.15 1.45
C HIS A 181 -13.04 3.94 0.04
N LEU A 182 -13.67 2.81 -0.24
CA LEU A 182 -14.28 2.51 -1.54
C LEU A 182 -15.45 3.46 -1.85
N GLU A 183 -16.30 3.78 -0.88
CA GLU A 183 -17.38 4.77 -1.02
C GLU A 183 -16.81 6.16 -1.35
N ASN A 184 -15.76 6.58 -0.66
CA ASN A 184 -15.07 7.83 -0.94
C ASN A 184 -14.46 7.84 -2.35
N ILE A 185 -13.81 6.75 -2.76
CA ILE A 185 -13.25 6.61 -4.11
C ILE A 185 -14.36 6.62 -5.16
N ALA A 186 -15.47 5.92 -4.94
CA ALA A 186 -16.60 5.89 -5.85
C ALA A 186 -17.24 7.28 -6.02
N ARG A 187 -17.33 8.07 -4.94
CA ARG A 187 -17.84 9.45 -4.97
C ARG A 187 -16.93 10.41 -5.72
N ILE A 188 -15.62 10.27 -5.57
CA ILE A 188 -14.63 11.16 -6.21
C ILE A 188 -14.38 10.74 -7.68
N GLY A 189 -14.39 9.43 -7.94
CA GLY A 189 -14.02 8.82 -9.22
C GLY A 189 -12.65 8.15 -9.16
N VAL A 190 -12.56 6.90 -9.64
CA VAL A 190 -11.34 6.07 -9.56
C VAL A 190 -10.17 6.70 -10.33
N ARG A 191 -10.42 7.52 -11.36
CA ARG A 191 -9.39 8.18 -12.16
C ARG A 191 -8.86 9.45 -11.48
N GLU A 192 -9.64 10.02 -10.57
CA GLU A 192 -9.40 11.28 -9.88
C GLU A 192 -8.78 11.05 -8.49
N THR A 193 -8.76 9.80 -8.01
CA THR A 193 -8.11 9.40 -6.75
C THR A 193 -6.67 8.91 -6.95
N GLY A 194 -5.79 9.26 -6.01
CA GLY A 194 -4.44 8.70 -5.90
C GLY A 194 -4.19 8.11 -4.50
N ILE A 195 -3.38 7.07 -4.43
CA ILE A 195 -2.92 6.42 -3.21
C ILE A 195 -1.62 7.07 -2.76
N PHE A 196 -1.59 7.60 -1.55
CA PHE A 196 -0.40 8.18 -0.95
C PHE A 196 0.29 7.16 -0.04
N ASP A 197 1.55 6.86 -0.33
CA ASP A 197 2.40 6.04 0.51
C ASP A 197 3.12 6.91 1.54
N LEU A 198 2.69 6.79 2.79
CA LEU A 198 3.21 7.51 3.94
C LEU A 198 4.68 7.17 4.25
N HIS A 199 5.17 6.01 3.84
CA HIS A 199 6.55 5.59 4.10
C HIS A 199 7.52 6.19 3.10
N THR A 200 7.08 6.36 1.86
CA THR A 200 7.94 6.84 0.76
C THR A 200 7.65 8.28 0.36
N GLY A 201 6.56 8.88 0.86
CA GLY A 201 6.08 10.21 0.44
C GLY A 201 5.59 10.23 -1.01
N SER A 202 5.36 9.06 -1.62
CA SER A 202 4.96 8.92 -3.01
C SER A 202 3.44 8.87 -3.13
N VAL A 203 2.85 9.80 -3.85
CA VAL A 203 1.47 9.69 -4.33
C VAL A 203 1.47 8.92 -5.64
N THR A 204 0.58 7.95 -5.80
CA THR A 204 0.38 7.14 -7.01
C THR A 204 -1.08 7.21 -7.43
N GLY A 205 -1.37 7.82 -8.58
CA GLY A 205 -2.73 7.89 -9.12
C GLY A 205 -2.75 7.65 -10.62
N ASN A 206 -3.94 7.76 -11.22
CA ASN A 206 -4.08 7.62 -12.67
C ASN A 206 -3.32 8.73 -13.44
N GLY A 207 -3.10 9.89 -12.81
CA GLY A 207 -2.27 10.99 -13.34
C GLY A 207 -0.76 10.82 -13.18
N GLY A 208 -0.28 9.68 -12.67
CA GLY A 208 1.15 9.40 -12.45
C GLY A 208 1.55 9.35 -10.97
N SER A 209 2.85 9.23 -10.73
CA SER A 209 3.42 9.22 -9.38
C SER A 209 4.26 10.47 -9.12
N PHE A 210 4.05 11.14 -7.99
CA PHE A 210 4.86 12.27 -7.57
C PHE A 210 5.26 12.14 -6.10
N LEU A 211 6.44 12.64 -5.77
CA LEU A 211 6.99 12.60 -4.41
C LEU A 211 6.78 13.96 -3.74
N ILE A 212 6.15 13.94 -2.57
CA ILE A 212 5.95 15.15 -1.76
C ILE A 212 7.26 15.44 -1.02
N ASP A 213 7.75 16.67 -1.13
CA ASP A 213 8.96 17.12 -0.44
C ASP A 213 8.84 16.95 1.08
N GLU A 214 9.91 16.50 1.73
CA GLU A 214 9.94 16.22 3.18
C GLU A 214 9.60 17.45 4.03
N SER A 215 9.90 18.66 3.53
CA SER A 215 9.49 19.92 4.18
C SER A 215 7.96 20.11 4.20
N LEU A 216 7.24 19.65 3.16
CA LEU A 216 5.78 19.65 3.10
C LEU A 216 5.17 18.50 3.91
N LEU A 217 5.89 17.38 4.07
CA LEU A 217 5.50 16.29 4.97
C LEU A 217 5.42 16.76 6.42
N SER A 218 6.34 17.63 6.87
CA SER A 218 6.31 18.20 8.22
C SER A 218 5.13 19.16 8.46
N GLN A 219 4.56 19.73 7.40
CA GLN A 219 3.36 20.59 7.44
C GLN A 219 2.06 19.79 7.34
N LEU A 220 2.13 18.53 6.92
CA LEU A 220 1.02 17.58 7.00
C LEU A 220 0.87 17.14 8.46
N SER A 221 0.21 17.96 9.27
CA SER A 221 -0.28 17.54 10.59
C SER A 221 -1.41 16.54 10.40
N PHE A 222 -1.06 15.26 10.23
CA PHE A 222 -2.05 14.19 10.18
C PHE A 222 -2.62 13.95 11.57
N ILE A 223 -3.90 14.27 11.74
CA ILE A 223 -4.69 13.77 12.87
C ILE A 223 -4.85 12.27 12.62
N LYS A 224 -4.36 11.42 13.53
CA LYS A 224 -4.56 9.98 13.47
C LYS A 224 -6.08 9.70 13.41
N GLU A 225 -6.53 9.01 12.36
CA GLU A 225 -7.92 8.59 12.26
C GLU A 225 -8.26 7.69 13.46
N GLY A 226 -9.06 8.23 14.38
CA GLY A 226 -9.37 7.63 15.68
C GLY A 226 -9.97 8.65 16.66
N GLU A 227 -9.66 9.92 16.46
CA GLU A 227 -10.19 11.05 17.24
C GLU A 227 -11.25 11.87 16.46
N PHE A 228 -12.17 11.21 15.78
CA PHE A 228 -13.34 11.91 15.24
C PHE A 228 -14.37 12.07 16.37
N SER A 229 -14.34 13.20 17.07
CA SER A 229 -15.61 13.82 17.48
C SER A 229 -16.02 14.74 16.34
N GLU A 230 -16.99 14.31 15.54
CA GLU A 230 -17.66 15.17 14.57
C GLU A 230 -18.38 16.28 15.34
N ILE A 231 -17.66 17.37 15.64
CA ILE A 231 -18.27 18.62 16.03
C ILE A 231 -18.52 19.35 14.71
N GLU A 232 -19.79 19.51 14.35
CA GLU A 232 -20.20 20.27 13.16
C GLU A 232 -19.52 21.65 13.17
N GLY A 233 -18.65 21.90 12.18
CA GLY A 233 -18.18 23.25 11.87
C GLY A 233 -16.67 23.47 11.74
N GLU A 234 -15.81 22.48 12.03
CA GLU A 234 -14.36 22.67 11.84
C GLU A 234 -13.86 22.28 10.43
N PRO A 235 -12.91 23.06 9.87
CA PRO A 235 -12.59 23.02 8.46
C PRO A 235 -11.81 21.76 8.09
N VAL A 236 -12.28 21.04 7.07
CA VAL A 236 -11.48 20.08 6.32
C VAL A 236 -10.30 20.84 5.71
N LEU A 237 -9.09 20.62 6.22
CA LEU A 237 -7.89 21.37 5.81
C LEU A 237 -7.63 21.19 4.31
N LYS A 238 -7.63 22.31 3.58
CA LYS A 238 -7.35 22.39 2.15
C LYS A 238 -5.88 22.72 1.94
N LEU A 239 -5.07 21.74 1.53
CA LEU A 239 -3.69 21.99 1.13
C LEU A 239 -3.67 22.68 -0.25
N VAL A 240 -3.18 23.91 -0.32
CA VAL A 240 -2.91 24.62 -1.59
C VAL A 240 -1.40 24.81 -1.70
N GLY A 241 -0.73 23.83 -2.32
CA GLY A 241 0.71 23.85 -2.55
C GLY A 241 1.04 23.96 -4.04
N THR A 242 2.00 24.81 -4.40
CA THR A 242 2.57 24.84 -5.75
C THR A 242 3.51 23.65 -5.91
N LEU A 243 3.07 22.61 -6.62
CA LEU A 243 3.90 21.46 -6.97
C LEU A 243 5.01 21.92 -7.92
N LYS A 244 6.26 21.95 -7.45
CA LYS A 244 7.42 22.10 -8.32
C LYS A 244 7.91 20.71 -8.71
N PRO A 245 8.00 20.35 -10.01
CA PRO A 245 8.77 19.18 -10.39
C PRO A 245 10.21 19.38 -9.90
N LEU A 246 10.75 18.41 -9.15
CA LEU A 246 12.14 18.44 -8.68
C LEU A 246 13.09 18.35 -9.88
N SER A 247 13.43 19.50 -10.44
CA SER A 247 14.62 19.76 -11.22
C SER A 247 15.45 20.76 -10.42
N GLY A 248 16.27 20.27 -9.48
CA GLY A 248 17.07 21.16 -8.62
C GLY A 248 17.87 20.40 -7.56
N MET A 249 19.14 20.77 -7.45
CA MET A 249 20.23 20.13 -6.67
C MET A 249 19.95 19.95 -5.17
N ILE A 250 20.46 18.86 -4.60
CA ILE A 250 20.81 18.75 -3.17
C ILE A 250 22.29 18.33 -3.06
N ASN A 251 23.07 19.11 -2.30
CA ASN A 251 24.44 18.81 -1.85
C ASN A 251 25.50 18.47 -2.92
N GLY A 252 25.59 19.26 -4.00
CA GLY A 252 26.81 19.37 -4.82
C GLY A 252 27.30 18.08 -5.51
N LYS A 253 26.52 17.00 -5.49
CA LYS A 253 26.77 15.79 -6.27
C LYS A 253 25.69 15.69 -7.33
N PRO A 254 26.04 15.40 -8.61
CA PRO A 254 25.04 15.10 -9.62
C PRO A 254 24.34 13.81 -9.20
N VAL A 255 23.20 13.95 -8.52
CA VAL A 255 22.24 12.87 -8.39
C VAL A 255 21.74 12.65 -9.80
N LYS A 256 22.29 11.64 -10.48
CA LYS A 256 21.64 11.08 -11.66
C LYS A 256 20.19 10.87 -11.25
N HIS A 257 19.28 11.52 -11.96
CA HIS A 257 17.86 11.18 -11.95
C HIS A 257 17.76 9.68 -12.20
N ILE A 258 17.76 8.89 -11.12
CA ILE A 258 17.18 7.56 -11.18
C ILE A 258 15.74 7.84 -10.80
N ILE A 259 15.02 8.38 -11.79
CA ILE A 259 13.62 8.04 -11.95
C ILE A 259 13.66 6.51 -11.93
N LYS A 260 13.39 5.88 -10.78
CA LYS A 260 12.97 4.47 -10.82
C LYS A 260 11.63 4.53 -11.51
N SER A 261 11.71 4.52 -12.84
CA SER A 261 10.62 4.45 -13.76
C SER A 261 9.68 3.39 -13.22
N LYS A 262 8.39 3.74 -13.12
CA LYS A 262 7.30 2.78 -13.36
C LYS A 262 7.86 1.70 -14.29
N GLY A 263 7.96 0.45 -13.84
CA GLY A 263 8.71 -0.57 -14.56
C GLY A 263 8.25 -0.59 -16.01
N ILE A 264 9.09 -0.13 -16.93
CA ILE A 264 8.71 0.04 -18.33
C ILE A 264 8.43 -1.37 -18.86
N ARG A 265 7.26 -1.61 -19.44
CA ARG A 265 6.93 -2.89 -20.07
C ARG A 265 6.57 -2.70 -21.53
N THR A 266 6.43 -3.81 -22.26
CA THR A 266 5.99 -3.80 -23.67
C THR A 266 4.79 -2.88 -23.94
N SER A 267 3.79 -2.85 -23.04
CA SER A 267 2.63 -1.96 -23.18
C SER A 267 3.00 -0.49 -23.15
N ASP A 268 3.85 -0.06 -22.21
CA ASP A 268 4.31 1.34 -22.12
C ASP A 268 5.14 1.71 -23.36
N ILE A 269 6.00 0.80 -23.85
CA ILE A 269 6.83 0.98 -25.05
C ILE A 269 5.95 1.10 -26.32
N VAL A 270 4.84 0.39 -26.41
CA VAL A 270 3.97 0.47 -27.59
C VAL A 270 3.05 1.69 -27.52
N LEU A 271 2.34 1.85 -26.41
CA LEU A 271 1.31 2.89 -26.28
C LEU A 271 1.93 4.29 -26.26
N SER A 272 3.10 4.48 -25.64
CA SER A 272 3.80 5.77 -25.66
C SER A 272 4.19 6.19 -27.08
N MET A 273 4.64 5.26 -27.93
CA MET A 273 4.94 5.56 -29.34
C MET A 273 3.67 5.88 -30.14
N LEU A 274 2.63 5.06 -30.00
CA LEU A 274 1.37 5.25 -30.72
C LEU A 274 0.67 6.56 -30.32
N GLY A 275 0.68 6.90 -29.03
CA GLY A 275 0.14 8.15 -28.49
C GLY A 275 1.04 9.37 -28.66
N GLN A 276 2.31 9.19 -29.09
CA GLN A 276 3.33 10.24 -29.14
C GLN A 276 3.50 10.99 -27.81
N GLU A 277 3.44 10.25 -26.69
CA GLU A 277 3.55 10.82 -25.35
C GLU A 277 4.96 11.38 -25.10
N ASN A 278 5.05 12.49 -24.36
CA ASN A 278 6.33 13.00 -23.90
C ASN A 278 6.82 12.17 -22.71
N MET A 279 8.07 11.73 -22.79
CA MET A 279 8.67 10.79 -21.85
C MET A 279 9.96 11.36 -21.26
N PRO A 280 10.20 11.19 -19.95
CA PRO A 280 11.32 11.83 -19.27
C PRO A 280 12.69 11.21 -19.60
N ASP A 281 12.75 9.90 -19.89
CA ASP A 281 14.01 9.23 -20.28
C ASP A 281 13.79 8.24 -21.45
N PRO A 282 13.93 8.70 -22.71
CA PRO A 282 13.80 7.84 -23.89
C PRO A 282 14.83 6.69 -23.94
N LYS A 283 16.02 6.86 -23.33
CA LYS A 283 17.08 5.84 -23.37
C LYS A 283 16.71 4.62 -22.55
N GLU A 284 15.94 4.80 -21.48
CA GLU A 284 15.51 3.69 -20.63
C GLU A 284 14.47 2.80 -21.33
N TYR A 285 13.62 3.38 -22.19
CA TYR A 285 12.72 2.61 -23.06
C TYR A 285 13.50 1.76 -24.06
N ILE A 286 14.57 2.29 -24.65
CA ILE A 286 15.45 1.56 -25.56
C ILE A 286 16.13 0.39 -24.84
N LYS A 287 16.69 0.62 -23.64
CA LYS A 287 17.32 -0.45 -22.84
C LYS A 287 16.32 -1.50 -22.41
N GLN A 288 15.09 -1.10 -22.04
CA GLN A 288 14.06 -2.03 -21.59
C GLN A 288 13.71 -3.08 -22.65
N ILE A 289 13.74 -2.74 -23.94
CA ILE A 289 13.50 -3.70 -25.03
C ILE A 289 14.43 -4.92 -24.91
N CYS A 290 15.65 -4.77 -24.38
CA CYS A 290 16.61 -5.87 -24.19
C CYS A 290 16.19 -6.89 -23.13
N PHE A 291 15.19 -6.58 -22.31
CA PHE A 291 14.64 -7.44 -21.27
C PHE A 291 13.23 -7.95 -21.61
N GLU A 292 12.63 -7.51 -22.72
CA GLU A 292 11.34 -8.00 -23.19
C GLU A 292 11.46 -9.32 -23.97
N THR A 293 10.32 -9.97 -24.19
CA THR A 293 10.22 -11.28 -24.85
C THR A 293 10.59 -11.24 -26.34
N THR A 294 10.73 -10.06 -26.94
CA THR A 294 10.96 -9.86 -28.38
C THR A 294 11.70 -8.56 -28.69
N ALA A 295 12.48 -8.55 -29.78
CA ALA A 295 13.20 -7.37 -30.27
C ALA A 295 12.36 -6.53 -31.26
N TYR A 296 11.18 -7.01 -31.63
CA TYR A 296 10.27 -6.32 -32.54
C TYR A 296 9.31 -5.45 -31.75
N LEU A 297 9.86 -4.37 -31.19
CA LEU A 297 9.14 -3.26 -30.54
C LEU A 297 9.59 -1.95 -31.20
N PRO A 298 8.78 -0.87 -31.13
CA PRO A 298 9.19 0.42 -31.66
C PRO A 298 10.42 0.94 -30.90
N VAL A 299 11.40 1.48 -31.64
CA VAL A 299 12.69 1.91 -31.12
C VAL A 299 13.14 3.24 -31.74
N TYR A 300 12.79 3.53 -33.00
CA TYR A 300 13.25 4.73 -33.70
C TYR A 300 12.63 6.01 -33.14
N TYR A 301 11.37 5.97 -32.71
CA TYR A 301 10.74 7.05 -31.93
C TYR A 301 11.57 7.45 -30.71
N TYR A 302 12.05 6.45 -29.97
CA TYR A 302 12.83 6.66 -28.74
C TYR A 302 14.26 7.12 -29.03
N ILE A 303 14.87 6.61 -30.10
CA ILE A 303 16.18 7.07 -30.57
C ILE A 303 16.09 8.56 -30.92
N LYS A 304 15.11 8.95 -31.73
CA LYS A 304 14.86 10.36 -32.09
C LYS A 304 14.63 11.24 -30.86
N LYS A 305 13.75 10.83 -29.95
CA LYS A 305 13.48 11.58 -28.70
C LYS A 305 14.71 11.69 -27.79
N SER A 306 15.64 10.74 -27.87
CA SER A 306 16.87 10.76 -27.06
C SER A 306 17.94 11.73 -27.57
N GLY A 307 17.81 12.27 -28.80
CA GLY A 307 18.82 13.12 -29.45
C GLY A 307 20.20 12.49 -29.50
N THR A 308 20.27 11.16 -29.57
CA THR A 308 21.53 10.40 -29.52
C THR A 308 21.70 9.61 -30.81
N ALA A 309 22.81 9.82 -31.49
CA ALA A 309 23.13 9.14 -32.74
C ALA A 309 23.11 7.60 -32.60
N LEU A 310 22.66 6.93 -33.67
CA LEU A 310 22.48 5.47 -33.71
C LEU A 310 23.72 4.66 -33.27
N PRO A 311 24.97 5.00 -33.65
CA PRO A 311 26.16 4.27 -33.18
C PRO A 311 26.33 4.30 -31.66
N LYS A 312 26.06 5.44 -31.01
CA LYS A 312 26.12 5.59 -29.54
C LYS A 312 25.00 4.79 -28.86
N ILE A 313 23.83 4.68 -29.48
CA ILE A 313 22.75 3.80 -28.99
C ILE A 313 23.16 2.33 -29.06
N ILE A 314 23.79 1.89 -30.15
CA ILE A 314 24.27 0.52 -30.30
C ILE A 314 25.33 0.20 -29.22
N GLU A 315 26.29 1.10 -29.00
CA GLU A 315 27.29 0.97 -27.94
C GLU A 315 26.63 0.89 -26.54
N MET A 316 25.64 1.75 -26.28
CA MET A 316 24.85 1.71 -25.04
C MET A 316 24.16 0.35 -24.85
N LEU A 317 23.59 -0.22 -25.92
CA LEU A 317 22.91 -1.51 -25.89
C LEU A 317 23.89 -2.68 -25.69
N ASP A 318 25.09 -2.63 -26.27
CA ASP A 318 26.15 -3.62 -26.04
C ASP A 318 26.59 -3.64 -24.56
N GLY A 319 26.59 -2.49 -23.89
CA GLY A 319 26.87 -2.36 -22.46
C GLY A 319 25.77 -2.87 -21.51
N VAL A 320 24.57 -3.18 -22.01
CA VAL A 320 23.46 -3.69 -21.16
C VAL A 320 23.72 -5.14 -20.75
N ILE A 321 23.83 -5.40 -19.45
CA ILE A 321 23.97 -6.74 -18.90
C ILE A 321 22.61 -7.47 -18.98
N SER A 322 22.42 -8.27 -20.03
CA SER A 322 21.22 -9.09 -20.23
C SER A 322 21.59 -10.51 -20.67
N ARG A 323 20.94 -11.51 -20.08
CA ARG A 323 21.02 -12.92 -20.52
C ARG A 323 20.04 -13.23 -21.66
N SER A 324 19.15 -12.30 -22.00
CA SER A 324 18.12 -12.50 -23.03
C SER A 324 18.71 -12.46 -24.44
N PRO A 325 18.32 -13.36 -25.35
CA PRO A 325 18.71 -13.28 -26.76
C PRO A 325 18.12 -12.05 -27.47
N THR A 326 17.14 -11.37 -26.86
CA THR A 326 16.51 -10.16 -27.38
C THR A 326 17.51 -9.03 -27.63
N ARG A 327 18.49 -8.83 -26.73
CA ARG A 327 19.54 -7.80 -26.88
C ARG A 327 20.28 -7.93 -28.21
N GLY A 328 20.80 -9.13 -28.50
CA GLY A 328 21.52 -9.39 -29.75
C GLY A 328 20.64 -9.24 -30.99
N LYS A 329 19.36 -9.64 -30.92
CA LYS A 329 18.39 -9.46 -32.01
C LYS A 329 18.08 -7.99 -32.27
N LEU A 330 17.94 -7.17 -31.23
CA LEU A 330 17.71 -5.73 -31.35
C LEU A 330 18.91 -5.04 -32.00
N ILE A 331 20.13 -5.32 -31.50
CA ILE A 331 21.36 -4.78 -32.07
C ILE A 331 21.52 -5.18 -33.54
N ASN A 332 21.24 -6.44 -33.87
CA ASN A 332 21.28 -6.90 -35.26
C ASN A 332 20.23 -6.18 -36.13
N ARG A 333 19.02 -5.92 -35.62
CA ARG A 333 17.99 -5.14 -36.33
C ARG A 333 18.47 -3.70 -36.60
N LEU A 334 19.08 -3.05 -35.62
CA LEU A 334 19.63 -1.69 -35.77
C LEU A 334 20.84 -1.64 -36.71
N LYS A 335 21.68 -2.69 -36.75
CA LYS A 335 22.85 -2.77 -37.65
C LYS A 335 22.49 -3.13 -39.09
N THR A 336 21.53 -4.05 -39.28
CA THR A 336 21.18 -4.56 -40.62
C THR A 336 20.35 -3.58 -41.45
N LEU A 337 19.80 -2.54 -40.80
CA LEU A 337 19.01 -1.50 -41.43
C LEU A 337 17.81 -2.04 -42.24
N LYS A 338 17.31 -3.24 -41.90
CA LYS A 338 16.17 -3.88 -42.57
C LYS A 338 14.85 -3.43 -41.93
N THR A 339 13.97 -2.85 -42.74
CA THR A 339 12.64 -2.42 -42.30
C THR A 339 11.67 -3.59 -42.17
N GLN A 340 10.55 -3.35 -41.50
CA GLN A 340 9.43 -4.29 -41.36
C GLN A 340 8.41 -4.20 -42.48
N GLN A 341 8.69 -3.37 -43.51
CA GLN A 341 7.87 -3.27 -44.71
C GLN A 341 7.73 -4.63 -45.40
N LEU A 342 6.57 -4.87 -46.01
CA LEU A 342 6.28 -6.04 -46.82
C LEU A 342 5.97 -5.63 -48.26
N PRO A 343 6.50 -6.34 -49.27
CA PRO A 343 6.00 -6.24 -50.62
C PRO A 343 4.64 -6.92 -50.73
N ILE A 344 3.81 -6.44 -51.66
CA ILE A 344 2.62 -7.17 -52.11
C ILE A 344 3.07 -8.05 -53.29
N PRO A 345 3.03 -9.40 -53.18
CA PRO A 345 3.37 -10.27 -54.30
C PRO A 345 2.42 -10.03 -55.47
N ASP A 346 2.93 -10.07 -56.70
CA ASP A 346 2.13 -9.95 -57.92
C ASP A 346 1.45 -11.29 -58.31
N VAL A 347 0.83 -11.93 -57.32
CA VAL A 347 0.20 -13.24 -57.45
C VAL A 347 -1.22 -13.15 -56.90
N ASN A 348 -2.20 -13.67 -57.64
CA ASN A 348 -3.62 -13.65 -57.25
C ASN A 348 -3.99 -14.71 -56.20
N THR A 349 -3.27 -14.71 -55.07
CA THR A 349 -3.62 -15.52 -53.90
C THR A 349 -4.64 -14.80 -53.02
N ILE A 350 -5.42 -15.55 -52.24
CA ILE A 350 -6.40 -15.00 -51.28
C ILE A 350 -5.73 -13.98 -50.34
N SER A 351 -4.55 -14.29 -49.83
CA SER A 351 -3.77 -13.42 -48.95
C SER A 351 -3.33 -12.12 -49.64
N ALA A 352 -2.84 -12.20 -50.89
CA ALA A 352 -2.43 -11.02 -51.64
C ALA A 352 -3.63 -10.11 -51.97
N ASN A 353 -4.76 -10.69 -52.37
CA ASN A 353 -5.99 -9.94 -52.65
C ASN A 353 -6.53 -9.26 -51.39
N LYS A 354 -6.55 -9.95 -50.25
CA LYS A 354 -6.97 -9.37 -48.97
C LYS A 354 -6.06 -8.22 -48.52
N LYS A 355 -4.75 -8.33 -48.73
CA LYS A 355 -3.82 -7.21 -48.43
C LYS A 355 -4.09 -5.98 -49.31
N ARG A 356 -4.37 -6.17 -50.61
CA ARG A 356 -4.71 -5.07 -51.53
C ARG A 356 -6.02 -4.40 -51.14
N GLU A 357 -7.03 -5.19 -50.78
CA GLU A 357 -8.33 -4.71 -50.30
C GLU A 357 -8.18 -3.88 -49.03
N TYR A 358 -7.53 -4.42 -47.99
CA TYR A 358 -7.31 -3.68 -46.75
C TYR A 358 -6.40 -2.46 -46.94
N LYS A 359 -5.38 -2.53 -47.81
CA LYS A 359 -4.54 -1.36 -48.13
C LYS A 359 -5.41 -0.22 -48.68
N LYS A 360 -6.30 -0.52 -49.63
CA LYS A 360 -7.24 0.47 -50.18
C LYS A 360 -8.13 1.06 -49.10
N MET A 361 -8.75 0.21 -48.26
CA MET A 361 -9.62 0.66 -47.17
C MET A 361 -8.88 1.51 -46.12
N ILE A 362 -7.60 1.23 -45.85
CA ILE A 362 -6.78 2.05 -44.95
C ILE A 362 -6.55 3.44 -45.55
N LEU A 363 -6.20 3.51 -46.85
CA LEU A 363 -5.98 4.78 -47.54
C LEU A 363 -7.25 5.63 -47.65
N GLU A 364 -8.42 4.98 -47.78
CA GLU A 364 -9.74 5.62 -47.81
C GLU A 364 -10.31 5.91 -46.41
N ARG A 365 -9.63 5.49 -45.35
CA ARG A 365 -10.05 5.61 -43.93
C ARG A 365 -11.40 4.93 -43.63
N GLN A 366 -11.64 3.76 -44.21
CA GLN A 366 -12.88 2.98 -44.11
C GLN A 366 -12.69 1.63 -43.38
N ILE A 367 -11.67 1.52 -42.54
CA ILE A 367 -11.46 0.29 -41.76
C ILE A 367 -12.39 0.30 -40.56
N ASP A 368 -13.12 -0.78 -40.39
CA ASP A 368 -13.87 -1.06 -39.17
C ASP A 368 -12.90 -1.44 -38.04
N GLU A 369 -12.95 -0.72 -36.92
CA GLU A 369 -12.14 -0.97 -35.73
C GLU A 369 -12.44 -2.33 -35.07
N THR A 370 -13.58 -2.95 -35.38
CA THR A 370 -14.02 -4.22 -34.80
C THR A 370 -13.38 -5.46 -35.44
N VAL A 371 -12.64 -5.30 -36.56
CA VAL A 371 -11.98 -6.38 -37.29
C VAL A 371 -11.11 -7.25 -36.36
N ASP A 372 -11.30 -8.57 -36.44
CA ASP A 372 -10.64 -9.54 -35.56
C ASP A 372 -10.09 -10.77 -36.31
N GLY A 373 -9.53 -11.72 -35.56
CA GLY A 373 -9.10 -13.02 -36.07
C GLY A 373 -8.15 -12.94 -37.26
N GLN A 374 -8.43 -13.73 -38.30
CA GLN A 374 -7.60 -13.81 -39.51
C GLN A 374 -7.68 -12.54 -40.37
N ASN A 375 -8.82 -11.83 -40.34
CA ASN A 375 -9.01 -10.59 -41.06
C ASN A 375 -8.14 -9.47 -40.50
N LEU A 376 -8.00 -9.41 -39.17
CA LEU A 376 -7.07 -8.49 -38.51
C LEU A 376 -5.62 -8.78 -38.91
N ILE A 377 -5.22 -10.05 -39.02
CA ILE A 377 -3.88 -10.42 -39.51
C ILE A 377 -3.65 -9.88 -40.94
N TYR A 378 -4.62 -10.01 -41.84
CA TYR A 378 -4.50 -9.45 -43.19
C TYR A 378 -4.44 -7.92 -43.18
N CYS A 379 -5.21 -7.26 -42.31
CA CYS A 379 -5.19 -5.81 -42.15
C CYS A 379 -3.83 -5.31 -41.63
N LEU A 380 -3.27 -5.95 -40.60
CA LEU A 380 -1.93 -5.64 -40.06
C LEU A 380 -0.83 -5.88 -41.11
N GLN A 381 -0.96 -6.91 -41.94
CA GLN A 381 -0.05 -7.13 -43.07
C GLN A 381 -0.21 -6.06 -44.15
N ALA A 382 -1.43 -5.56 -44.38
CA ALA A 382 -1.68 -4.47 -45.32
C ALA A 382 -1.04 -3.15 -44.85
N ILE A 383 -1.09 -2.84 -43.54
CA ILE A 383 -0.36 -1.69 -42.96
C ILE A 383 1.13 -1.77 -43.30
N ARG A 384 1.72 -2.97 -43.21
CA ARG A 384 3.13 -3.20 -43.56
C ARG A 384 3.45 -3.03 -45.04
N THR A 385 2.45 -2.92 -45.91
CA THR A 385 2.61 -2.70 -47.36
C THR A 385 2.42 -1.24 -47.78
N LEU A 386 2.10 -0.36 -46.83
CA LEU A 386 2.05 1.07 -47.07
C LEU A 386 3.48 1.60 -47.32
N GLN A 387 3.58 2.56 -48.24
CA GLN A 387 4.79 3.34 -48.47
C GLN A 387 4.95 4.40 -47.38
N LYS A 388 6.16 4.94 -47.27
CA LYS A 388 6.48 5.94 -46.25
C LYS A 388 5.57 7.17 -46.33
N ASP A 389 5.37 7.71 -47.53
CA ASP A 389 4.51 8.88 -47.76
C ASP A 389 3.03 8.60 -47.42
N GLU A 390 2.56 7.38 -47.72
CA GLU A 390 1.20 6.92 -47.38
C GLU A 390 1.00 6.86 -45.85
N ILE A 391 2.03 6.46 -45.10
CA ILE A 391 2.02 6.42 -43.64
C ILE A 391 2.07 7.83 -43.05
N LEU A 392 2.94 8.70 -43.57
CA LEU A 392 3.04 10.08 -43.10
C LEU A 392 1.68 10.80 -43.23
N PHE A 393 1.02 10.64 -44.38
CA PHE A 393 -0.29 11.26 -44.64
C PHE A 393 -1.43 10.68 -43.76
N ASN A 394 -1.35 9.41 -43.38
CA ASN A 394 -2.40 8.74 -42.58
C ASN A 394 -1.93 8.40 -41.15
N SER A 395 -0.91 9.09 -40.65
CA SER A 395 -0.19 8.68 -39.44
C SER A 395 -1.06 8.66 -38.19
N GLU A 396 -1.93 9.65 -38.01
CA GLU A 396 -2.88 9.72 -36.89
C GLU A 396 -3.87 8.55 -36.93
N TYR A 397 -4.57 8.40 -38.07
CA TYR A 397 -5.55 7.33 -38.28
C TYR A 397 -4.97 5.92 -38.08
N VAL A 398 -3.79 5.64 -38.66
CA VAL A 398 -3.17 4.32 -38.52
C VAL A 398 -2.68 4.06 -37.09
N ARG A 399 -2.20 5.09 -36.38
CA ARG A 399 -1.82 4.96 -34.97
C ARG A 399 -3.02 4.71 -34.07
N GLU A 400 -4.14 5.39 -34.30
CA GLU A 400 -5.38 5.17 -33.56
C GLU A 400 -5.89 3.72 -33.73
N LEU A 401 -5.94 3.21 -34.96
CA LEU A 401 -6.31 1.81 -35.22
C LEU A 401 -5.39 0.82 -34.50
N LEU A 402 -4.07 1.02 -34.60
CA LEU A 402 -3.09 0.17 -33.91
C LEU A 402 -3.21 0.28 -32.38
N HIS A 403 -3.54 1.45 -31.85
CA HIS A 403 -3.77 1.67 -30.42
C HIS A 403 -5.00 0.89 -29.93
N ILE A 404 -6.11 0.97 -30.67
CA ILE A 404 -7.34 0.22 -30.38
C ILE A 404 -7.06 -1.29 -30.43
N TRP A 405 -6.46 -1.79 -31.51
CA TRP A 405 -6.21 -3.22 -31.68
C TRP A 405 -5.18 -3.76 -30.69
N PHE A 406 -4.18 -2.96 -30.30
CA PHE A 406 -3.23 -3.37 -29.27
C PHE A 406 -3.90 -3.55 -27.92
N ASN A 407 -4.70 -2.57 -27.48
CA ASN A 407 -5.43 -2.68 -26.22
C ASN A 407 -6.45 -3.82 -26.23
N LYS A 408 -7.14 -4.05 -27.36
CA LYS A 408 -8.19 -5.07 -27.48
C LYS A 408 -7.65 -6.50 -27.61
N HIS A 409 -6.58 -6.70 -28.38
CA HIS A 409 -6.16 -8.05 -28.80
C HIS A 409 -4.81 -8.50 -28.25
N TYR A 410 -3.90 -7.61 -27.84
CA TYR A 410 -2.51 -8.03 -27.57
C TYR A 410 -2.38 -9.01 -26.39
N VAL A 411 -3.16 -8.83 -25.33
CA VAL A 411 -3.14 -9.70 -24.14
C VAL A 411 -3.63 -11.12 -24.45
N SER A 412 -4.61 -11.27 -25.33
CA SER A 412 -5.24 -12.55 -25.69
C SER A 412 -4.73 -13.14 -27.02
N ALA A 413 -3.88 -12.41 -27.75
CA ALA A 413 -3.41 -12.79 -29.07
C ALA A 413 -2.50 -14.03 -29.04
N LYS A 414 -2.86 -15.04 -29.84
CA LYS A 414 -1.98 -16.18 -30.13
C LYS A 414 -0.87 -15.77 -31.11
N GLY A 415 0.27 -16.47 -31.05
CA GLY A 415 1.58 -16.04 -31.59
C GLY A 415 1.61 -15.29 -32.92
N GLN A 416 0.86 -15.73 -33.94
CA GLN A 416 0.87 -15.08 -35.26
C GLN A 416 0.24 -13.68 -35.25
N LEU A 417 -0.85 -13.47 -34.49
CA LEU A 417 -1.50 -12.16 -34.39
C LEU A 417 -0.62 -11.17 -33.63
N ALA A 418 -0.08 -11.60 -32.48
CA ALA A 418 0.82 -10.78 -31.67
C ALA A 418 2.10 -10.36 -32.46
N ASP A 419 2.64 -11.25 -33.29
CA ASP A 419 3.80 -10.94 -34.13
C ASP A 419 3.48 -9.95 -35.24
N ASN A 420 2.36 -10.12 -35.95
CA ASN A 420 1.96 -9.18 -37.00
C ASN A 420 1.65 -7.80 -36.42
N LEU A 421 1.04 -7.73 -35.23
CA LEU A 421 0.75 -6.47 -34.56
C LEU A 421 2.04 -5.72 -34.20
N ARG A 422 2.98 -6.41 -33.53
CA ARG A 422 4.30 -5.86 -33.19
C ARG A 422 5.06 -5.36 -34.42
N ARG A 423 5.07 -6.14 -35.50
CA ARG A 423 5.77 -5.75 -36.75
C ARG A 423 5.09 -4.62 -37.50
N ALA A 424 3.76 -4.53 -37.48
CA ALA A 424 3.03 -3.41 -38.05
C ALA A 424 3.38 -2.11 -37.30
N ILE A 425 3.39 -2.16 -35.96
CA ILE A 425 3.80 -1.03 -35.11
C ILE A 425 5.25 -0.63 -35.39
N CYS A 426 6.15 -1.60 -35.52
CA CYS A 426 7.55 -1.34 -35.91
C CYS A 426 7.68 -0.69 -37.29
N TRP A 427 6.83 -1.06 -38.26
CA TRP A 427 6.87 -0.42 -39.58
C TRP A 427 6.42 1.03 -39.53
N ILE A 428 5.39 1.34 -38.73
CA ILE A 428 4.97 2.73 -38.50
C ILE A 428 6.07 3.55 -37.82
N ASP A 429 6.70 2.99 -36.79
CA ASP A 429 7.86 3.61 -36.12
C ASP A 429 9.00 3.92 -37.10
N GLU A 430 9.38 2.94 -37.92
CA GLU A 430 10.42 3.09 -38.93
C GLU A 430 10.04 4.13 -39.99
N ALA A 431 8.83 4.05 -40.56
CA ALA A 431 8.38 5.00 -41.58
C ALA A 431 8.29 6.44 -41.07
N LEU A 432 8.04 6.66 -39.78
CA LEU A 432 7.91 8.01 -39.21
C LEU A 432 9.23 8.60 -38.71
N TYR A 433 10.19 7.77 -38.27
CA TYR A 433 11.35 8.27 -37.51
C TYR A 433 12.72 7.76 -37.99
N TRP A 434 12.77 6.90 -39.01
CA TRP A 434 14.03 6.33 -39.50
C TRP A 434 15.00 7.38 -40.06
N ASP A 435 14.58 8.14 -41.08
CA ASP A 435 15.48 9.06 -41.81
C ASP A 435 16.02 10.20 -40.92
N ASP A 436 15.28 10.53 -39.85
CA ASP A 436 15.71 11.53 -38.88
C ASP A 436 16.89 11.02 -38.01
N CYS A 437 17.12 9.71 -37.95
CA CYS A 437 18.23 9.10 -37.23
C CYS A 437 19.53 9.04 -38.05
N GLU A 438 19.46 9.22 -39.38
CA GLU A 438 20.62 9.27 -40.27
C GLU A 438 21.16 10.70 -40.48
N THR A 439 20.38 11.73 -40.14
CA THR A 439 20.66 13.14 -40.50
C THR A 439 21.31 13.98 -39.41
N GLU A 440 21.51 13.46 -38.19
CA GLU A 440 22.31 14.15 -37.16
C GLU A 440 23.81 13.78 -37.28
N THR A 441 24.43 14.24 -38.37
CA THR A 441 25.90 14.33 -38.50
C THR A 441 26.34 15.80 -38.46
N GLU A 442 26.35 16.37 -37.24
CA GLU A 442 27.12 17.56 -36.79
C GLU A 442 26.89 18.92 -37.50
N PRO A 443 27.02 20.07 -36.78
CA PRO A 443 28.24 20.49 -36.08
C PRO A 443 28.23 20.38 -34.55
#